data_AF-A0A7X6ZNH4-F1
#
_entry.id   AF-A0A7X6ZNH4-F1
#
_cell.length_a   1.000
_cell.length_b   1.000
_cell.length_c   1.000
_cell.angle_alpha   90.00
_cell.angle_beta   90.00
_cell.angle_gamma   90.00
#
_symmetry.space_group_name_H-M   'P 1'
#
loop_
_entity.id
_entity.type
_entity.pdbx_description
1 polymer ?
#
loop_
_entity_poly.entity_id
_entity_poly.type
_entity_poly.pdbx_seq_one_letter_code
_entity_poly.pdbx_strand_id
1 'polypeptide(L)'
;MSSAPKSRKAPLPQATEPSSPAELYAAPLTGQVLAVVFGLLFLFQCMILPLVGKAAMGGSGSPGATTAEWAGQNARFFLVMLLLTLLTGGAALGSKLLRRRRDGGPFPTMTAALLGLTVALLLAFAAGLLKL
;
A
#
# COMPACT_ATOMS: atom_id res chain seq x y z
N MET A 1 -42.62 -35.78 30.85
CA MET A 1 -42.00 -34.44 30.99
C MET A 1 -40.58 -34.54 30.43
N SER A 2 -40.37 -34.12 29.19
CA SER A 2 -39.09 -34.23 28.48
C SER A 2 -38.30 -32.94 28.66
N SER A 3 -37.15 -33.00 29.33
CA SER A 3 -36.28 -31.86 29.58
C SER A 3 -35.40 -31.58 28.35
N ALA A 4 -35.60 -30.42 27.75
CA ALA A 4 -34.81 -29.96 26.61
C ALA A 4 -33.32 -29.74 27.00
N PRO A 5 -32.36 -30.07 26.12
CA PRO A 5 -30.95 -29.90 26.40
C PRO A 5 -30.56 -28.41 26.42
N LYS A 6 -29.93 -28.02 27.53
CA LYS A 6 -29.40 -26.68 27.81
C LYS A 6 -28.33 -26.33 26.76
N SER A 7 -28.67 -25.46 25.81
CA SER A 7 -27.75 -24.92 24.81
C SER A 7 -26.58 -24.23 25.50
N ARG A 8 -25.40 -24.87 25.48
CA ARG A 8 -24.13 -24.26 25.88
C ARG A 8 -23.79 -23.19 24.85
N LYS A 9 -24.00 -21.92 25.19
CA LYS A 9 -23.36 -20.80 24.49
C LYS A 9 -21.86 -21.04 24.53
N ALA A 10 -21.24 -21.22 23.37
CA ALA A 10 -19.79 -21.27 23.24
C ALA A 10 -19.19 -19.98 23.83
N PRO A 11 -18.06 -20.04 24.53
CA PRO A 11 -17.37 -18.84 24.97
C PRO A 11 -17.04 -18.00 23.73
N LEU A 12 -17.49 -16.74 23.72
CA LEU A 12 -17.02 -15.76 22.75
C LEU A 12 -15.48 -15.75 22.80
N PRO A 13 -14.79 -15.74 21.65
CA PRO A 13 -13.34 -15.63 21.64
C PRO A 13 -12.98 -14.35 22.40
N GLN A 14 -12.34 -14.51 23.56
CA GLN A 14 -11.85 -13.38 24.31
C GLN A 14 -10.88 -12.63 23.41
N ALA A 15 -11.14 -11.35 23.19
CA ALA A 15 -10.18 -10.45 22.57
C ALA A 15 -9.00 -10.31 23.54
N THR A 16 -8.07 -11.26 23.51
CA THR A 16 -6.76 -11.12 24.15
C THR A 16 -6.10 -9.90 23.54
N GLU A 17 -5.87 -8.87 24.37
CA GLU A 17 -5.05 -7.73 23.98
C GLU A 17 -3.70 -8.26 23.45
N PRO A 18 -3.23 -7.77 22.29
CA PRO A 18 -2.01 -8.27 21.68
C PRO A 18 -0.83 -7.93 22.60
N SER A 19 -0.27 -8.97 23.22
CA SER A 19 0.78 -8.87 24.24
C SER A 19 2.17 -8.64 23.65
N SER A 20 2.29 -8.67 22.32
CA SER A 20 3.54 -8.41 21.59
C SER A 20 3.32 -7.67 20.26
N PRO A 21 4.27 -6.83 19.82
CA PRO A 21 4.21 -6.17 18.52
C PRO A 21 4.13 -7.16 17.35
N ALA A 22 4.67 -8.38 17.52
CA ALA A 22 4.59 -9.45 16.52
C ALA A 22 3.17 -10.05 16.40
N GLU A 23 2.41 -10.12 17.49
CA GLU A 23 0.99 -10.51 17.47
C GLU A 23 0.13 -9.41 16.85
N LEU A 24 0.40 -8.15 17.20
CA LEU A 24 -0.26 -7.00 16.57
C LEU A 24 -0.03 -6.98 15.06
N TYR A 25 1.19 -7.27 14.60
CA TYR A 25 1.52 -7.30 13.17
C TYR A 25 0.90 -8.48 12.41
N ALA A 26 0.67 -9.60 13.10
CA ALA A 26 0.02 -10.78 12.55
C ALA A 26 -1.51 -10.73 12.63
N ALA A 27 -2.07 -9.74 13.34
CA ALA A 27 -3.51 -9.57 13.44
C ALA A 27 -4.12 -9.31 12.05
N PRO A 28 -5.27 -9.93 11.74
CA PRO A 28 -5.92 -9.78 10.43
C PRO A 28 -6.27 -8.32 10.12
N LEU A 29 -6.61 -7.55 11.15
CA LEU A 29 -6.96 -6.14 11.04
C LEU A 29 -5.77 -5.29 10.59
N THR A 30 -4.57 -5.57 11.11
CA THR A 30 -3.35 -4.82 10.79
C THR A 30 -2.99 -4.93 9.31
N GLY A 31 -2.96 -6.16 8.77
CA GLY A 31 -2.70 -6.38 7.35
C GLY A 31 -3.76 -5.79 6.43
N GLN A 32 -5.00 -5.66 6.90
CA GLN A 32 -6.09 -5.04 6.15
C GLN A 32 -5.99 -3.51 6.15
N VAL A 33 -5.75 -2.89 7.32
CA VAL A 33 -5.52 -1.44 7.43
C VAL A 33 -4.31 -1.03 6.61
N LEU A 34 -3.18 -1.75 6.74
CA LEU A 34 -1.98 -1.51 5.93
C LEU A 34 -2.26 -1.60 4.42
N ALA A 35 -3.08 -2.57 3.99
CA ALA A 35 -3.44 -2.69 2.58
C ALA A 35 -4.35 -1.55 2.09
N VAL A 36 -5.27 -1.06 2.92
CA VAL A 36 -6.10 0.12 2.61
C VAL A 36 -5.23 1.37 2.51
N VAL A 37 -4.36 1.60 3.51
CA VAL A 37 -3.42 2.74 3.50
C VAL A 37 -2.50 2.66 2.29
N PHE A 38 -1.97 1.48 1.96
CA PHE A 38 -1.17 1.28 0.75
C PHE A 38 -1.94 1.61 -0.53
N GLY A 39 -3.20 1.19 -0.64
CA GLY A 39 -4.05 1.52 -1.79
C GLY A 39 -4.30 3.04 -1.91
N LEU A 40 -4.53 3.73 -0.79
CA LEU A 40 -4.70 5.19 -0.75
C LEU A 40 -3.41 5.92 -1.13
N LEU A 41 -2.27 5.49 -0.61
CA LEU A 41 -0.95 6.04 -0.96
C LEU A 41 -0.64 5.83 -2.45
N PHE A 42 -0.96 4.65 -2.98
CA PHE A 42 -0.80 4.36 -4.40
C PHE A 42 -1.71 5.24 -5.28
N LEU A 43 -2.98 5.44 -4.90
CA LEU A 43 -3.88 6.35 -5.61
C LEU A 43 -3.34 7.79 -5.58
N PHE A 44 -2.86 8.25 -4.43
CA PHE A 44 -2.22 9.55 -4.30
C PHE A 44 -0.99 9.65 -5.21
N GLN A 45 -0.15 8.62 -5.26
CA GLN A 45 1.01 8.54 -6.15
C GLN A 45 0.61 8.70 -7.63
N CYS A 46 -0.48 8.06 -8.05
CA CYS A 46 -1.02 8.20 -9.40
C CYS A 46 -1.52 9.62 -9.70
N MET A 47 -2.11 10.31 -8.71
CA MET A 47 -2.58 11.69 -8.86
C MET A 47 -1.43 12.70 -8.97
N ILE A 48 -0.30 12.45 -8.29
CA ILE A 48 0.88 13.32 -8.35
C ILE A 48 1.84 12.96 -9.50
N LEU A 49 1.59 11.86 -10.22
CA LEU A 49 2.38 11.44 -11.38
C LEU A 49 2.53 12.53 -12.47
N PRO A 50 1.49 13.31 -12.80
CA PRO A 50 1.60 14.39 -13.78
C PRO A 50 2.58 15.50 -13.37
N LEU A 51 2.85 15.69 -12.07
CA LEU A 51 3.79 16.71 -11.57
C LEU A 51 5.26 16.39 -11.89
N VAL A 52 5.55 15.15 -12.25
CA VAL A 52 6.91 14.68 -12.60
C VAL A 52 7.01 14.16 -14.04
N GLY A 53 5.90 14.18 -14.79
CA GLY A 53 5.83 13.76 -16.18
C GLY A 53 6.19 14.86 -17.19
N LYS A 54 6.17 14.52 -18.49
CA LYS A 54 6.49 15.43 -19.61
C LYS A 54 5.83 16.79 -19.52
N ALA A 55 4.55 16.82 -19.15
CA ALA A 55 3.77 18.06 -19.10
C ALA A 55 4.33 19.07 -18.06
N ALA A 56 4.89 18.58 -16.95
CA ALA A 56 5.51 19.41 -15.93
C ALA A 56 6.99 19.75 -16.23
N MET A 57 7.70 18.86 -16.92
CA MET A 57 9.15 18.97 -17.17
C MET A 57 9.52 19.59 -18.54
N GLY A 58 8.63 19.55 -19.53
CA GLY A 58 8.87 20.04 -20.89
C GLY A 58 7.84 21.04 -21.39
N GLY A 59 6.87 21.42 -20.55
CA GLY A 59 5.72 22.20 -20.96
C GLY A 59 4.63 21.32 -21.57
N SER A 60 3.36 21.70 -21.34
CA SER A 60 2.18 20.98 -21.82
C SER A 60 2.02 20.98 -23.36
N GLY A 61 2.98 21.51 -24.12
CA GLY A 61 2.86 21.74 -25.57
C GLY A 61 2.01 22.96 -25.94
N SER A 62 1.45 23.68 -24.96
CA SER A 62 0.74 24.94 -25.16
C SER A 62 1.72 26.11 -25.29
N PRO A 63 1.51 27.10 -26.19
CA PRO A 63 2.39 28.26 -26.33
C PRO A 63 2.54 28.99 -24.98
N GLY A 64 3.76 29.03 -24.44
CA GLY A 64 4.07 29.67 -23.15
C GLY A 64 4.09 28.73 -21.94
N ALA A 65 3.76 27.45 -22.08
CA ALA A 65 3.92 26.46 -21.01
C ALA A 65 5.41 26.13 -20.84
N THR A 66 6.07 26.79 -19.88
CA THR A 66 7.44 26.49 -19.49
C THR A 66 7.48 25.37 -18.45
N THR A 67 8.68 24.86 -18.17
CA THR A 67 8.92 23.94 -17.05
C THR A 67 8.34 24.51 -15.77
N ALA A 68 7.67 23.65 -14.98
CA ALA A 68 7.18 24.07 -13.66
C ALA A 68 8.32 24.65 -12.82
N GLU A 69 8.10 25.81 -12.20
CA GLU A 69 9.10 26.59 -11.46
C GLU A 69 9.83 25.75 -10.39
N TRP A 70 9.16 24.71 -9.86
CA TRP A 70 9.66 23.81 -8.81
C TRP A 70 9.77 22.34 -9.24
N ALA A 71 9.98 22.06 -10.54
CA ALA A 71 9.96 20.69 -11.06
C ALA A 71 10.93 19.73 -10.35
N GLY A 72 12.10 20.23 -9.92
CA GLY A 72 13.06 19.46 -9.13
C GLY A 72 12.58 19.11 -7.72
N GLN A 73 11.81 19.99 -7.06
CA GLN A 73 11.23 19.71 -5.74
C GLN A 73 10.06 18.73 -5.86
N ASN A 74 9.24 18.86 -6.91
CA ASN A 74 8.15 17.93 -7.21
C ASN A 74 8.68 16.51 -7.44
N ALA A 75 9.81 16.38 -8.16
CA ALA A 75 10.48 15.10 -8.36
C ALA A 75 10.98 14.45 -7.06
N ARG A 76 11.55 15.25 -6.15
CA ARG A 76 11.99 14.76 -4.83
C ARG A 76 10.80 14.35 -3.97
N PHE A 77 9.74 15.15 -3.94
CA PHE A 77 8.52 14.83 -3.20
C PHE A 77 7.88 13.52 -3.71
N PHE A 78 7.78 13.38 -5.04
CA PHE A 78 7.28 12.17 -5.69
C PHE A 78 8.10 10.94 -5.29
N LEU A 79 9.42 11.03 -5.28
CA LEU A 79 10.31 9.94 -4.89
C LEU A 79 10.11 9.56 -3.41
N VAL A 80 10.03 10.53 -2.51
CA VAL A 80 9.80 10.28 -1.08
C VAL A 80 8.46 9.58 -0.87
N MET A 81 7.39 10.04 -1.52
CA MET A 81 6.08 9.39 -1.44
C MET A 81 6.08 7.98 -2.04
N LEU A 82 6.83 7.76 -3.12
CA LEU A 82 6.95 6.45 -3.73
C LEU A 82 7.65 5.45 -2.81
N LEU A 83 8.70 5.90 -2.10
CA LEU A 83 9.40 5.09 -1.10
C LEU A 83 8.50 4.76 0.09
N LEU A 84 7.73 5.74 0.59
CA LEU A 84 6.75 5.50 1.66
C LEU A 84 5.70 4.48 1.22
N THR A 85 5.17 4.62 0.00
CA THR A 85 4.20 3.70 -0.59
C THR A 85 4.77 2.28 -0.70
N LEU A 86 6.02 2.14 -1.13
CA LEU A 86 6.74 0.86 -1.17
C LEU A 86 6.90 0.23 0.21
N LEU A 87 7.27 1.04 1.22
CA LEU A 87 7.46 0.58 2.58
C LEU A 87 6.14 0.08 3.19
N THR A 88 5.06 0.84 2.99
CA THR A 88 3.71 0.46 3.44
C THR A 88 3.18 -0.77 2.69
N GLY A 89 3.39 -0.86 1.38
CA GLY A 89 2.97 -2.02 0.59
C GLY A 89 3.74 -3.29 0.95
N GLY A 90 5.05 -3.17 1.19
CA GLY A 90 5.90 -4.25 1.70
C GLY A 90 5.47 -4.72 3.10
N ALA A 91 5.17 -3.77 3.99
CA ALA A 91 4.61 -4.05 5.32
C ALA A 91 3.26 -4.78 5.24
N ALA A 92 2.34 -4.30 4.37
CA ALA A 92 1.04 -4.93 4.15
C ALA A 92 1.17 -6.36 3.63
N LEU A 93 2.06 -6.57 2.64
CA LEU A 93 2.32 -7.87 2.06
C LEU A 93 2.98 -8.81 3.07
N GLY A 94 3.96 -8.32 3.83
CA GLY A 94 4.66 -9.05 4.87
C GLY A 94 3.72 -9.51 5.99
N SER A 95 2.84 -8.63 6.48
CA SER A 95 1.81 -8.98 7.46
C SER A 95 0.90 -10.10 6.94
N LYS A 96 0.41 -9.98 5.70
CA LYS A 96 -0.45 -11.00 5.08
C LYS A 96 0.29 -12.31 4.78
N LEU A 97 1.57 -12.27 4.42
CA LEU A 97 2.40 -13.45 4.20
C LEU A 97 2.67 -14.19 5.52
N LEU A 98 2.99 -13.45 6.58
CA LEU A 98 3.21 -14.02 7.91
C LEU A 98 1.94 -14.72 8.41
N ARG A 99 0.78 -14.09 8.18
CA ARG A 99 -0.52 -14.70 8.49
C ARG A 99 -0.80 -15.93 7.62
N ARG A 100 -0.47 -15.90 6.32
CA ARG A 100 -0.58 -17.08 5.45
C ARG A 100 0.26 -18.26 5.96
N ARG A 101 1.46 -18.00 6.49
CA ARG A 101 2.30 -19.06 7.09
C ARG A 101 1.68 -19.68 8.34
N ARG A 102 0.84 -18.95 9.07
CA ARG A 102 0.14 -19.44 10.27
C ARG A 102 -1.21 -20.10 9.95
N ASP A 103 -2.02 -19.47 9.11
CA ASP A 103 -3.42 -19.83 8.88
C ASP A 103 -3.64 -20.61 7.57
N GLY A 104 -2.62 -20.76 6.71
CA GLY A 104 -2.73 -21.45 5.40
C GLY A 104 -3.57 -20.72 4.35
N GLY A 105 -3.96 -19.46 4.60
CA GLY A 105 -4.87 -18.69 3.73
C GLY A 105 -4.35 -18.41 2.31
N PRO A 106 -5.22 -17.87 1.42
CA PRO A 106 -4.86 -17.57 0.04
C PRO A 106 -3.77 -16.51 -0.06
N PHE A 107 -2.96 -16.56 -1.12
CA PHE A 107 -1.92 -15.57 -1.36
C PHE A 107 -2.55 -14.20 -1.69
N PRO A 108 -2.07 -13.09 -1.10
CA PRO A 108 -2.59 -11.74 -1.35
C PRO A 108 -2.15 -11.21 -2.72
N THR A 109 -2.70 -11.78 -3.79
CA THR A 109 -2.38 -11.47 -5.20
C THR A 109 -2.53 -9.99 -5.52
N MET A 110 -3.63 -9.35 -5.09
CA MET A 110 -3.87 -7.92 -5.35
C MET A 110 -2.82 -7.02 -4.70
N THR A 111 -2.46 -7.26 -3.44
CA THR A 111 -1.43 -6.48 -2.73
C THR A 111 -0.05 -6.69 -3.38
N ALA A 112 0.25 -7.92 -3.80
CA ALA A 112 1.49 -8.22 -4.54
C ALA A 112 1.52 -7.56 -5.93
N ALA A 113 0.41 -7.54 -6.65
CA ALA A 113 0.29 -6.90 -7.96
C ALA A 113 0.47 -5.37 -7.87
N LEU A 114 -0.20 -4.71 -6.91
CA LEU A 114 0.01 -3.28 -6.67
C LEU A 114 1.45 -2.98 -6.24
N LEU A 115 2.07 -3.83 -5.41
CA LEU A 115 3.47 -3.65 -5.03
C LEU A 115 4.40 -3.78 -6.25
N GLY A 116 4.15 -4.77 -7.12
CA GLY A 116 4.87 -4.93 -8.38
C GLY A 116 4.72 -3.70 -9.29
N LEU A 117 3.52 -3.13 -9.39
CA LEU A 117 3.28 -1.89 -10.14
C LEU A 117 4.02 -0.69 -9.52
N THR A 118 4.08 -0.63 -8.18
CA THR A 118 4.82 0.43 -7.46
C THR A 118 6.34 0.32 -7.71
N VAL A 119 6.89 -0.90 -7.73
CA VAL A 119 8.29 -1.16 -8.11
C VAL A 119 8.53 -0.77 -9.56
N ALA A 120 7.64 -1.14 -10.48
CA ALA A 120 7.74 -0.75 -11.88
C ALA A 120 7.74 0.77 -12.05
N LEU A 121 6.92 1.48 -11.26
CA LEU A 121 6.88 2.94 -11.25
C LEU A 121 8.19 3.56 -10.74
N LEU A 122 8.79 2.96 -9.71
CA LEU A 122 10.11 3.37 -9.20
C LEU A 122 11.20 3.16 -10.25
N LEU A 123 11.19 2.01 -10.94
CA LEU A 123 12.13 1.73 -12.02
C LEU A 123 11.94 2.70 -13.19
N ALA A 124 10.70 2.99 -13.59
CA ALA A 124 10.41 3.98 -14.64
C ALA A 124 10.89 5.39 -14.25
N PHE A 125 10.76 5.76 -12.97
CA PHE A 125 11.24 7.04 -12.46
C PHE A 125 12.77 7.09 -12.43
N ALA A 126 13.42 6.04 -11.93
CA ALA A 126 14.88 5.93 -11.84
C ALA A 126 15.56 5.86 -13.22
N ALA A 127 14.95 5.15 -14.17
CA ALA A 127 15.42 5.06 -15.55
C ALA A 127 15.16 6.34 -16.36
N GLY A 128 14.51 7.35 -15.77
CA GLY A 128 14.17 8.58 -16.48
C GLY A 128 13.11 8.40 -17.57
N LEU A 129 12.42 7.25 -17.63
CA LEU A 129 11.33 7.03 -18.58
C LEU A 129 10.12 7.95 -18.28
N LEU A 130 9.98 8.45 -17.06
CA LEU A 130 9.01 9.50 -16.72
C LEU A 130 9.41 10.90 -17.24
N LYS A 131 10.69 11.10 -17.57
CA LYS A 131 11.24 12.32 -18.17
C LYS A 131 11.20 12.31 -19.71
N LEU A 132 10.89 11.18 -20.34
CA LEU A 132 10.93 11.02 -21.80
C LEU A 132 9.88 11.86 -22.48
#